data_AF-A0AAV2IKK3-F1
#
_entry.id   AF-A0AAV2IKK3-F1
#
_cell.length_a   1.000
_cell.length_b   1.000
_cell.length_c   1.000
_cell.angle_alpha   90.00
_cell.angle_beta   90.00
_cell.angle_gamma   90.00
#
_symmetry.space_group_name_H-M   'P 1'
#
loop_
_entity.id
_entity.type
_entity.pdbx_description
1 polymer ?
#
loop_
_entity_poly.entity_id
_entity_poly.type
_entity_poly.pdbx_seq_one_letter_code
_entity_poly.pdbx_strand_id
1 'polypeptide(L)'
;MEAANSAVVSRDRFRGNKMSETPKECARGCGLVVSANQDKEHSCIAALRSTIRGLKEEMTAMMEEQQREMLAQLDVQRGDMIQREAALHGLIDALKADMGRLSDRLKTLLEVESGRQRELDRMTSEREELMTMLKSIQKELEDSGRCQTCSCGKGKVTNV
;
A
#
# COMPACT_ATOMS: atom_id res chain seq x y z
N MET A 1 -4.44 91.98 -3.46
CA MET A 1 -4.44 92.43 -4.87
C MET A 1 -4.88 91.23 -5.68
N GLU A 2 -6.18 91.08 -5.92
CA GLU A 2 -6.90 91.68 -7.06
C GLU A 2 -6.33 91.11 -8.38
N ALA A 3 -7.08 90.50 -9.28
CA ALA A 3 -8.47 90.76 -9.61
C ALA A 3 -9.17 89.47 -10.06
N ALA A 4 -10.41 89.34 -9.61
CA ALA A 4 -11.44 88.63 -10.35
C ALA A 4 -11.60 89.28 -11.73
N ASN A 5 -11.68 88.47 -12.78
CA ASN A 5 -12.21 88.96 -14.05
C ASN A 5 -13.30 88.03 -14.53
N SER A 6 -14.52 88.49 -14.32
CA SER A 6 -15.78 87.94 -14.80
C SER A 6 -15.87 88.16 -16.31
N ALA A 7 -16.00 87.08 -17.09
CA ALA A 7 -16.53 87.15 -18.45
C ALA A 7 -17.85 86.36 -18.49
N VAL A 8 -18.92 87.14 -18.58
CA VAL A 8 -20.31 86.74 -18.70
C VAL A 8 -20.62 86.44 -20.17
N VAL A 9 -21.21 85.28 -20.40
CA VAL A 9 -22.12 84.90 -21.50
C VAL A 9 -21.53 84.77 -22.91
N SER A 10 -21.49 83.51 -23.38
CA SER A 10 -22.12 83.14 -24.64
C SER A 10 -22.76 81.76 -24.49
N ARG A 11 -24.10 81.77 -24.43
CA ARG A 11 -24.95 80.59 -24.56
C ARG A 11 -24.92 80.18 -26.03
N ASP A 12 -24.08 79.22 -26.38
CA ASP A 12 -24.30 78.40 -27.57
C ASP A 12 -24.77 77.01 -27.15
N ARG A 13 -26.04 76.77 -27.47
CA ARG A 13 -26.71 75.47 -27.39
C ARG A 13 -26.08 74.54 -28.41
N PHE A 14 -24.92 73.97 -28.11
CA PHE A 14 -24.54 72.71 -28.74
C PHE A 14 -25.20 71.58 -27.96
N ARG A 15 -26.45 71.32 -28.33
CA ARG A 15 -27.17 70.09 -28.03
C ARG A 15 -26.45 68.96 -28.79
N GLY A 16 -25.26 68.60 -28.30
CA GLY A 16 -24.52 67.44 -28.74
C GLY A 16 -25.35 66.21 -28.40
N ASN A 17 -25.91 65.63 -29.45
CA ASN A 17 -26.77 64.47 -29.45
C ASN A 17 -26.04 63.32 -28.71
N LYS A 18 -26.33 63.10 -27.42
CA LYS A 18 -26.02 61.83 -26.76
C LYS A 18 -26.99 60.79 -27.34
N MET A 19 -26.67 60.28 -28.52
CA MET A 19 -27.18 58.98 -28.96
C MET A 19 -26.62 57.96 -27.97
N SER A 20 -27.41 57.68 -26.94
CA SER A 20 -27.29 56.44 -26.18
C SER A 20 -27.61 55.31 -27.15
N GLU A 21 -26.59 54.83 -27.87
CA GLU A 21 -26.69 53.64 -28.70
C GLU A 21 -26.81 52.44 -27.78
N THR A 22 -28.04 52.16 -27.35
CA THR A 22 -28.35 50.89 -26.72
C THR A 22 -28.10 49.80 -27.77
N PRO A 23 -27.23 48.81 -27.50
CA PRO A 23 -27.10 47.65 -28.37
C PRO A 23 -28.47 47.02 -28.61
N LYS A 24 -28.82 46.74 -29.86
CA LYS A 24 -30.10 46.12 -30.23
C LYS A 24 -29.82 44.83 -30.98
N GLU A 25 -30.74 43.89 -30.86
CA GLU A 25 -30.71 42.71 -31.71
C GLU A 25 -30.90 43.11 -33.17
N CYS A 26 -30.19 42.42 -34.06
CA CYS A 26 -30.25 42.66 -35.49
C CYS A 26 -31.71 42.60 -36.00
N ALA A 27 -32.17 43.68 -36.63
CA ALA A 27 -33.55 43.77 -37.15
C ALA A 27 -33.84 42.76 -38.26
N ARG A 28 -32.80 42.17 -38.86
CA ARG A 28 -32.88 41.10 -39.87
C ARG A 28 -32.99 39.69 -39.27
N GLY A 29 -33.04 39.57 -37.94
CA GLY A 29 -33.41 38.33 -37.26
C GLY A 29 -32.30 37.30 -37.09
N CYS A 30 -31.01 37.69 -37.17
CA CYS A 30 -29.91 36.76 -36.88
C CYS A 30 -29.65 36.57 -35.37
N GLY A 31 -30.38 37.30 -34.51
CA GLY A 31 -30.29 37.18 -33.05
C GLY A 31 -29.00 37.73 -32.42
N LEU A 32 -28.09 38.29 -33.23
CA LEU A 32 -26.86 38.90 -32.74
C LEU A 32 -27.08 40.37 -32.40
N VAL A 33 -26.38 40.83 -31.38
CA VAL A 33 -26.38 42.23 -30.95
C VAL A 33 -25.55 43.07 -31.91
N VAL A 34 -26.14 44.11 -32.48
CA VAL A 34 -25.49 45.02 -33.44
C VAL A 34 -25.62 46.46 -32.95
N SER A 35 -24.56 47.24 -33.14
CA SER A 35 -24.59 48.68 -32.88
C SER A 35 -25.55 49.37 -33.84
N ALA A 36 -26.33 50.36 -33.35
CA ALA A 36 -27.40 50.99 -34.13
C ALA A 36 -26.91 51.61 -35.46
N ASN A 37 -25.65 52.07 -35.51
CA ASN A 37 -25.05 52.64 -36.73
C ASN A 37 -24.54 51.61 -37.74
N GLN A 38 -24.34 50.35 -37.31
CA GLN A 38 -23.82 49.27 -38.14
C GLN A 38 -24.93 48.35 -38.67
N ASP A 39 -26.18 48.52 -38.23
CA ASP A 39 -27.28 47.63 -38.60
C ASP A 39 -27.60 47.64 -40.10
N LYS A 40 -27.27 48.72 -40.83
CA LYS A 40 -27.42 48.78 -42.31
C LYS A 40 -26.29 48.04 -43.05
N GLU A 41 -25.08 48.03 -42.50
CA GLU A 41 -23.88 47.42 -43.10
C GLU A 41 -23.62 46.00 -42.57
N HIS A 42 -24.35 45.58 -41.53
CA HIS A 42 -24.22 44.26 -40.93
C HIS A 42 -24.48 43.16 -41.98
N SER A 43 -23.75 42.06 -41.88
CA SER A 43 -24.01 40.88 -42.70
C SER A 43 -24.33 39.73 -41.77
N CYS A 44 -25.62 39.38 -41.68
CA CYS A 44 -26.11 38.27 -40.85
C CYS A 44 -25.33 36.99 -41.14
N ILE A 45 -25.06 36.72 -42.43
CA ILE A 45 -24.34 35.52 -42.86
C ILE A 45 -22.89 35.56 -42.38
N ALA A 46 -22.20 36.70 -42.51
CA ALA A 46 -20.81 36.83 -42.05
C ALA A 46 -20.71 36.70 -40.53
N ALA A 47 -21.63 37.35 -39.80
CA ALA A 47 -21.67 37.32 -38.35
C ALA A 47 -21.97 35.91 -37.82
N LEU A 48 -23.00 35.23 -38.33
CA LEU A 48 -23.31 33.84 -37.97
C LEU A 48 -22.17 32.87 -38.31
N ARG A 49 -21.50 33.04 -39.47
CA ARG A 49 -20.32 32.22 -39.82
C ARG A 49 -19.17 32.42 -38.84
N SER A 50 -18.97 33.65 -38.36
CA SER A 50 -17.97 33.96 -37.34
C SER A 50 -18.34 33.33 -36.00
N THR A 51 -19.61 33.45 -35.57
CA THR A 51 -20.09 32.85 -34.32
C THR A 51 -19.96 31.33 -34.36
N ILE A 52 -20.37 30.66 -35.45
CA ILE A 52 -20.21 29.21 -35.60
C ILE A 52 -18.73 28.81 -35.57
N ARG A 53 -17.85 29.60 -36.18
CA ARG A 53 -16.41 29.34 -36.13
C ARG A 53 -15.86 29.43 -34.71
N GLY A 54 -16.19 30.50 -33.98
CA GLY A 54 -15.79 30.67 -32.58
C GLY A 54 -16.31 29.54 -31.69
N LEU A 55 -17.58 29.16 -31.83
CA LEU A 55 -18.15 28.04 -31.07
C LEU A 55 -17.47 26.70 -31.40
N LYS A 56 -17.07 26.48 -32.65
CA LYS A 56 -16.30 25.29 -33.04
C LYS A 56 -14.91 25.29 -32.41
N GLU A 57 -14.21 26.43 -32.46
CA GLU A 57 -12.89 26.58 -31.86
C GLU A 57 -12.95 26.38 -30.34
N GLU A 58 -13.94 26.97 -29.67
CA GLU A 58 -14.17 26.80 -28.23
C GLU A 58 -14.49 25.34 -27.86
N MET A 59 -15.39 24.70 -28.61
CA MET A 59 -15.73 23.30 -28.37
C MET A 59 -14.53 22.38 -28.61
N THR A 60 -13.74 22.62 -29.67
CA THR A 60 -12.51 21.87 -29.91
C THR A 60 -11.52 22.03 -28.77
N ALA A 61 -11.26 23.28 -28.32
CA ALA A 61 -10.36 23.53 -27.21
C ALA A 61 -10.84 22.86 -25.90
N MET A 62 -12.14 22.90 -25.62
CA MET A 62 -12.73 22.24 -24.44
C MET A 62 -12.55 20.73 -24.48
N MET A 63 -12.79 20.10 -25.63
CA MET A 63 -12.62 18.66 -25.80
C MET A 63 -11.15 18.24 -25.67
N GLU A 64 -10.22 19.03 -26.21
CA GLU A 64 -8.79 18.79 -26.08
C GLU A 64 -8.29 18.94 -24.63
N GLU A 65 -8.85 19.89 -23.86
CA GLU A 65 -8.56 20.02 -22.44
C GLU A 65 -9.08 18.82 -21.65
N GLN A 66 -10.34 18.43 -21.85
CA GLN A 66 -10.93 17.26 -21.19
C GLN A 66 -10.16 15.97 -21.50
N GLN A 67 -9.71 15.80 -22.75
CA GLN A 67 -8.89 14.66 -23.12
C GLN A 67 -7.55 14.67 -22.39
N ARG A 68 -6.88 15.82 -22.29
CA ARG A 68 -5.61 15.95 -21.56
C ARG A 68 -5.77 15.68 -20.07
N GLU A 69 -6.81 16.23 -19.44
CA GLU A 69 -7.11 15.98 -18.03
C GLU A 69 -7.38 14.49 -17.77
N MET A 70 -8.19 13.85 -18.60
CA MET A 70 -8.49 12.42 -18.49
C MET A 70 -7.22 11.56 -18.63
N LEU A 71 -6.35 11.87 -19.60
CA LEU A 71 -5.08 11.18 -19.77
C LEU A 71 -4.16 11.36 -18.55
N ALA A 72 -4.07 12.58 -18.02
CA ALA A 72 -3.29 12.85 -16.82
C ALA A 72 -3.79 12.06 -15.60
N GLN A 73 -5.12 11.95 -15.42
CA GLN A 73 -5.71 11.13 -14.36
C GLN A 73 -5.37 9.65 -14.53
N LEU A 74 -5.47 9.11 -15.76
CA LEU A 74 -5.12 7.72 -16.05
C LEU A 74 -3.63 7.44 -15.79
N ASP A 75 -2.74 8.37 -16.15
CA ASP A 75 -1.30 8.23 -15.91
C ASP A 75 -0.96 8.20 -14.42
N VAL A 76 -1.60 9.07 -13.62
CA VAL A 76 -1.47 9.05 -12.16
C VAL A 76 -1.96 7.72 -11.59
N GLN A 77 -3.15 7.28 -11.97
CA GLN A 77 -3.72 6.01 -11.49
C GLN A 77 -2.84 4.82 -11.87
N ARG A 78 -2.30 4.81 -13.09
CA ARG A 78 -1.37 3.79 -13.56
C ARG A 78 -0.09 3.79 -12.73
N GLY A 79 0.49 4.96 -12.47
CA GLY A 79 1.68 5.11 -11.62
C GLY A 79 1.46 4.53 -10.23
N ASP A 80 0.35 4.91 -9.60
CA ASP A 80 -0.04 4.44 -8.26
C ASP A 80 -0.22 2.91 -8.23
N MET A 81 -0.88 2.34 -9.24
CA MET A 81 -1.07 0.89 -9.34
C MET A 81 0.26 0.15 -9.46
N ILE A 82 1.17 0.64 -10.30
CA ILE A 82 2.52 0.04 -10.47
C ILE A 82 3.30 0.10 -9.15
N GLN A 83 3.26 1.22 -8.44
CA GLN A 83 3.95 1.35 -7.16
C GLN A 83 3.37 0.41 -6.10
N ARG A 84 2.03 0.30 -6.02
CA ARG A 84 1.36 -0.63 -5.11
C ARG A 84 1.71 -2.08 -5.44
N GLU A 85 1.71 -2.44 -6.71
CA GLU A 85 2.10 -3.77 -7.17
C GLU A 85 3.54 -4.10 -6.78
N ALA A 86 4.48 -3.17 -6.99
CA ALA A 86 5.87 -3.34 -6.59
C ALA A 86 6.02 -3.51 -5.07
N ALA A 87 5.27 -2.74 -4.27
CA ALA A 87 5.26 -2.87 -2.82
C ALA A 87 4.71 -4.23 -2.36
N LEU A 88 3.62 -4.71 -2.97
CA LEU A 88 3.04 -6.02 -2.67
C LEU A 88 4.01 -7.16 -3.02
N HIS A 89 4.68 -7.08 -4.18
CA HIS A 89 5.72 -8.05 -4.54
C HIS A 89 6.86 -8.08 -3.50
N GLY A 90 7.34 -6.91 -3.06
CA GLY A 90 8.35 -6.83 -2.01
C GLY A 90 7.91 -7.48 -0.69
N LEU A 91 6.66 -7.28 -0.28
CA LEU A 91 6.10 -7.93 0.92
C LEU A 91 6.01 -9.46 0.77
N ILE A 92 5.61 -9.94 -0.41
CA ILE A 92 5.56 -11.39 -0.70
C ILE A 92 6.95 -12.00 -0.59
N ASP A 93 7.97 -11.35 -1.15
CA ASP A 93 9.34 -11.88 -1.12
C ASP A 93 9.92 -11.86 0.29
N ALA A 94 9.63 -10.82 1.08
CA ALA A 94 9.99 -10.78 2.49
C ALA A 94 9.33 -11.93 3.28
N LEU A 95 8.02 -12.15 3.09
CA LEU A 95 7.29 -13.25 3.74
C LEU A 95 7.83 -14.62 3.36
N LYS A 96 8.18 -14.84 2.09
CA LYS A 96 8.82 -16.08 1.64
C LYS A 96 10.17 -16.30 2.34
N ALA A 97 10.99 -15.25 2.44
CA ALA A 97 12.27 -15.33 3.13
C ALA A 97 12.09 -15.65 4.62
N ASP A 98 11.13 -15.02 5.28
CA ASP A 98 10.80 -15.26 6.69
C ASP A 98 10.33 -16.70 6.91
N MET A 99 9.43 -17.19 6.05
CA MET A 99 8.93 -18.56 6.08
C MET A 99 10.04 -19.59 5.85
N GLY A 100 10.98 -19.30 4.95
CA GLY A 100 12.19 -20.11 4.75
C GLY A 100 13.03 -20.20 6.03
N ARG A 101 13.34 -19.07 6.67
CA ARG A 101 14.11 -19.03 7.92
C ARG A 101 13.41 -19.76 9.06
N LEU A 102 12.08 -19.62 9.18
CA LEU A 102 11.30 -20.35 10.18
C LEU A 102 11.31 -21.86 9.92
N SER A 103 11.19 -22.27 8.66
CA SER A 103 11.23 -23.68 8.27
C SER A 103 12.59 -24.32 8.61
N ASP A 104 13.68 -23.62 8.34
CA ASP A 104 15.02 -24.11 8.67
C ASP A 104 15.25 -24.19 10.18
N ARG A 105 14.82 -23.17 10.93
CA ARG A 105 14.83 -23.22 12.41
C ARG A 105 14.05 -24.39 12.96
N LEU A 106 12.87 -24.66 12.40
CA LEU A 106 12.03 -25.79 12.82
C LEU A 106 12.71 -27.13 12.56
N LYS A 107 13.38 -27.30 11.40
CA LYS A 107 14.18 -28.50 11.12
C LYS A 107 15.29 -28.69 12.15
N THR A 108 16.06 -27.64 12.45
CA THR A 108 17.12 -27.71 13.48
C THR A 108 16.56 -28.08 14.85
N LEU A 109 15.42 -27.52 15.26
CA LEU A 109 14.79 -27.87 16.52
C LEU A 109 14.34 -29.34 16.56
N LEU A 110 13.78 -29.86 15.46
CA LEU A 110 13.40 -31.27 15.36
C LEU A 110 14.61 -32.20 15.44
N GLU A 111 15.73 -31.83 14.80
CA GLU A 111 16.98 -32.60 14.88
C GLU A 111 17.49 -32.65 16.33
N VAL A 112 17.52 -31.51 17.02
CA VAL A 112 17.93 -31.42 18.43
C VAL A 112 17.03 -32.26 19.33
N GLU A 113 15.71 -32.16 19.19
CA GLU A 113 14.77 -32.96 19.99
C GLU A 113 14.93 -34.46 19.71
N SER A 114 15.11 -34.86 18.45
CA SER A 114 15.37 -36.26 18.10
C SER A 114 16.67 -36.79 18.71
N GLY A 115 17.70 -35.94 18.83
CA GLY A 115 18.96 -36.27 19.49
C GLY A 115 18.77 -36.40 21.00
N ARG A 116 18.05 -35.45 21.61
CA ARG A 116 17.70 -35.47 23.04
C ARG A 116 16.92 -36.73 23.41
N GLN A 117 15.98 -37.15 22.57
CA GLN A 117 15.20 -38.36 22.82
C GLN A 117 16.08 -39.62 22.77
N ARG A 118 16.96 -39.74 21.77
CA ARG A 118 17.90 -40.87 21.67
C ARG A 118 18.84 -40.96 22.87
N GLU A 119 19.34 -39.82 23.36
CA GLU A 119 20.19 -39.78 24.55
C GLU A 119 19.41 -40.19 25.80
N LEU A 120 18.16 -39.74 25.96
CA LEU A 120 17.30 -40.18 27.06
C LEU A 120 17.09 -41.69 27.02
N ASP A 121 16.75 -42.25 25.86
CA ASP A 121 16.52 -43.69 25.71
C ASP A 121 17.78 -44.49 26.08
N ARG A 122 18.96 -44.04 25.63
CA ARG A 122 20.25 -44.64 25.99
C ARG A 122 20.53 -44.58 27.50
N MET A 123 20.36 -43.41 28.13
CA MET A 123 20.58 -43.27 29.57
C MET A 123 19.61 -44.13 30.38
N THR A 124 18.37 -44.31 29.89
CA THR A 124 17.41 -45.21 30.53
C THR A 124 17.81 -46.68 30.44
N SER A 125 18.34 -47.14 29.30
CA SER A 125 18.83 -48.52 29.16
C SER A 125 20.07 -48.78 30.00
N GLU A 126 21.05 -47.87 29.98
CA GLU A 126 22.26 -47.98 30.81
C GLU A 126 21.91 -48.03 32.31
N ARG A 127 20.94 -47.21 32.75
CA ARG A 127 20.42 -47.26 34.13
C ARG A 127 19.80 -48.63 34.45
N GLU A 128 19.00 -49.19 33.55
CA GLU A 128 18.34 -50.49 33.76
C GLU A 128 19.34 -51.65 33.84
N GLU A 129 20.38 -51.62 33.01
CA GLU A 129 21.49 -52.58 33.06
C GLU A 129 22.25 -52.48 34.38
N LEU A 130 22.63 -51.27 34.80
CA LEU A 130 23.28 -51.03 36.09
C LEU A 130 22.43 -51.53 37.27
N MET A 131 21.13 -51.24 37.26
CA MET A 131 20.21 -51.72 38.29
C MET A 131 20.09 -53.24 38.30
N THR A 132 20.17 -53.89 37.15
CA THR A 132 20.16 -55.35 37.04
C THR A 132 21.44 -55.96 37.62
N MET A 133 22.60 -55.39 37.29
CA MET A 133 23.89 -55.81 37.86
C MET A 133 23.96 -55.59 39.38
N LEU A 134 23.41 -54.49 39.90
CA LEU A 134 23.37 -54.26 41.35
C LEU A 134 22.51 -55.31 42.05
N LYS A 135 21.36 -55.68 41.48
CA LYS A 135 20.50 -56.75 42.02
C LYS A 135 21.19 -58.11 42.00
N SER A 136 21.94 -58.44 40.95
CA SER A 136 22.69 -59.71 40.91
C SER A 136 23.79 -59.74 41.96
N ILE A 137 24.55 -58.65 42.14
CA ILE A 137 25.58 -58.55 43.17
C ILE A 137 24.97 -58.66 44.58
N GLN A 138 23.85 -57.98 44.84
CA GLN A 138 23.14 -58.10 46.13
C GLN A 138 22.74 -59.55 46.41
N LYS A 139 22.18 -60.24 45.41
CA LYS A 139 21.82 -61.66 45.52
C LYS A 139 23.04 -62.55 45.77
N GLU A 140 24.14 -62.34 45.07
CA GLU A 140 25.40 -63.07 45.29
C GLU A 140 25.97 -62.84 46.70
N LEU A 141 25.85 -61.63 47.24
CA LEU A 141 26.22 -61.32 48.63
C LEU A 141 25.32 -62.03 49.65
N GLU A 142 24.01 -62.08 49.40
CA GLU A 142 23.04 -62.82 50.23
C GLU A 142 23.26 -64.35 50.17
N ASP A 143 23.67 -64.87 49.00
CA ASP A 143 23.93 -66.29 48.78
C ASP A 143 25.31 -66.70 49.33
N SER A 144 26.33 -65.86 49.21
CA SER A 144 27.68 -66.08 49.80
C SER A 144 27.71 -65.90 51.33
N GLY A 145 26.79 -65.10 51.88
CA GLY A 145 26.51 -65.06 53.32
C GLY A 145 25.83 -66.34 53.87
N ARG A 146 25.41 -67.26 52.99
CA ARG A 146 24.74 -68.53 53.35
C ARG A 146 25.70 -69.72 53.24
N CYS A 147 26.71 -69.76 54.12
CA CYS A 147 27.44 -71.00 54.38
C CYS A 147 26.56 -71.99 55.16
N GLN A 148 25.86 -72.90 54.46
CA GLN A 148 25.15 -74.03 55.07
C GLN A 148 26.11 -75.15 55.59
N THR A 149 27.43 -74.90 55.63
CA THR A 149 28.41 -75.85 56.19
C THR A 149 29.35 -75.24 57.23
N CYS A 150 28.97 -74.12 57.84
CA CYS A 150 29.57 -73.71 59.11
C CYS A 150 29.00 -74.56 60.27
N SER A 151 29.20 -75.88 60.15
CA SER A 151 29.36 -76.85 61.24
C SER A 151 30.79 -77.38 61.17
N CYS A 152 31.77 -76.47 61.12
CA CYS A 152 33.14 -76.73 61.55
C CYS A 152 33.11 -77.09 63.04
N GLY A 153 32.84 -78.37 63.32
CA GLY A 153 32.83 -78.92 64.67
C GLY A 153 31.96 -80.16 64.77
N LYS A 154 32.54 -81.33 64.42
CA LYS A 154 32.45 -82.65 65.09
C LYS A 154 32.61 -83.80 64.08
N GLY A 155 33.82 -83.98 63.57
CA GLY A 155 34.26 -85.30 63.10
C GLY A 155 34.66 -86.14 64.32
N LYS A 156 33.82 -87.08 64.76
CA LYS A 156 34.21 -88.11 65.74
C LYS A 156 35.06 -89.15 65.01
N VAL A 157 36.36 -89.17 65.31
CA VAL A 157 37.26 -90.28 65.03
C VAL A 157 36.90 -91.43 65.99
N THR A 158 36.43 -92.55 65.47
CA THR A 158 36.27 -93.78 66.23
C THR A 158 37.63 -94.48 66.32
N ASN A 159 38.14 -94.61 67.53
CA ASN A 159 39.26 -95.48 67.86
C ASN A 159 38.71 -96.69 68.63
N VAL A 160 39.26 -97.86 68.28
CA VAL A 160 39.09 -99.21 68.87
C VAL A 160 37.86 -99.99 68.40
#